data_AF-A0A6B0R9V3-F1
#
_entry.id   AF-A0A6B0R9V3-F1
#
_cell.length_a   1.000
_cell.length_b   1.000
_cell.length_c   1.000
_cell.angle_alpha   90.00
_cell.angle_beta   90.00
_cell.angle_gamma   90.00
#
_symmetry.space_group_name_H-M   'P 1'
#
loop_
_entity.id
_entity.type
_entity.pdbx_description
1 polymer ?
#
loop_
_entity_poly.entity_id
_entity_poly.type
_entity_poly.pdbx_seq_one_letter_code
_entity_poly.pdbx_strand_id
1 'polypeptide(L)'
;MLEGEFANQKFSGLPITSNFTECHTLPMGDVPMDGISVADIGAVVCSIFNSPEEFVGKAVGLSAEALTIQQYADVLSKGLGKEITPEAYEKLEFPGAKEMANMCRFYQMKPDRDIQLTHRLNPKVKSFSQFISENQAALKSS
;
A
#
# COMPACT_ATOMS: atom_id res chain seq x y z
N MET A 1 -42.93 27.39 -30.54
CA MET A 1 -42.66 28.10 -29.29
C MET A 1 -42.84 27.08 -28.17
N LEU A 2 -41.78 26.30 -27.98
CA LEU A 2 -41.58 25.42 -26.82
C LEU A 2 -40.90 26.31 -25.80
N GLU A 3 -41.46 26.52 -24.61
CA GLU A 3 -40.75 26.88 -23.35
C GLU A 3 -41.77 26.92 -22.18
N GLY A 4 -41.37 26.38 -21.03
CA GLY A 4 -41.88 26.82 -19.72
C GLY A 4 -42.68 25.83 -18.89
N GLU A 5 -42.15 25.51 -17.71
CA GLU A 5 -42.85 25.06 -16.48
C GLU A 5 -43.10 23.56 -16.25
N PHE A 6 -42.01 22.79 -16.12
CA PHE A 6 -41.92 21.74 -15.09
C PHE A 6 -41.13 22.27 -13.90
N ALA A 7 -41.79 23.08 -13.07
CA ALA A 7 -41.23 23.58 -11.81
C ALA A 7 -42.17 23.23 -10.64
N ASN A 8 -42.36 21.93 -10.37
CA ASN A 8 -42.79 21.48 -9.04
C ASN A 8 -42.63 19.96 -8.87
N GLN A 9 -41.43 19.51 -8.52
CA GLN A 9 -41.30 18.26 -7.77
C GLN A 9 -40.38 18.50 -6.58
N LYS A 10 -41.02 18.78 -5.45
CA LYS A 10 -40.39 18.80 -4.13
C LYS A 10 -39.86 17.40 -3.83
N PHE A 11 -38.55 17.20 -3.93
CA PHE A 11 -37.88 16.08 -3.27
C PHE A 11 -37.70 16.43 -1.80
N SER A 12 -38.65 15.99 -0.99
CA SER A 12 -38.59 16.04 0.46
C SER A 12 -37.47 15.13 0.97
N GLY A 13 -36.47 15.72 1.62
CA GLY A 13 -35.77 15.17 2.78
C GLY A 13 -35.16 13.78 2.63
N LEU A 14 -34.00 13.70 2.00
CA LEU A 14 -32.95 12.82 2.50
C LEU A 14 -31.94 13.72 3.24
N PRO A 15 -31.49 13.36 4.46
CA PRO A 15 -30.49 14.15 5.15
C PRO A 15 -29.25 14.25 4.28
N ILE A 16 -28.90 15.50 3.96
CA ILE A 16 -27.63 15.89 3.35
C ILE A 16 -26.57 15.80 4.45
N THR A 17 -26.35 14.61 5.00
CA THR A 17 -25.08 14.26 5.63
C THR A 17 -24.28 13.58 4.54
N SER A 18 -23.75 14.37 3.61
CA SER A 18 -22.49 13.98 3.01
C SER A 18 -21.50 13.89 4.17
N ASN A 19 -21.32 12.68 4.70
CA ASN A 19 -20.12 12.37 5.46
C ASN A 19 -18.96 12.52 4.48
N PHE A 20 -18.47 13.75 4.31
CA PHE A 20 -17.19 14.05 3.66
C PHE A 20 -16.05 13.65 4.60
N THR A 21 -16.05 12.39 5.02
CA THR A 21 -14.97 11.76 5.81
C THR A 21 -14.43 10.52 5.09
N GLU A 22 -14.83 10.28 3.84
CA GLU A 22 -14.20 9.28 2.98
C GLU A 22 -13.17 9.97 2.06
N CYS A 23 -12.02 10.32 2.63
CA CYS A 23 -10.85 10.74 1.87
C CYS A 23 -9.86 9.56 1.86
N HIS A 24 -9.28 9.27 0.70
CA HIS A 24 -8.77 7.95 0.34
C HIS A 24 -7.41 7.70 0.99
N THR A 25 -7.41 7.17 2.22
CA THR A 25 -6.39 6.19 2.61
C THR A 25 -6.32 5.17 1.46
N LEU A 26 -5.14 4.73 1.01
CA LEU A 26 -5.01 3.55 0.13
C LEU A 26 -6.12 2.57 0.53
N PRO A 27 -7.11 2.24 -0.34
CA PRO A 27 -8.36 1.62 0.08
C PRO A 27 -8.09 0.17 0.47
N MET A 28 -7.48 0.03 1.62
CA MET A 28 -6.95 -1.16 2.26
C MET A 28 -7.68 -1.34 3.59
N GLY A 29 -8.22 -0.26 4.18
CA GLY A 29 -8.81 -0.29 5.52
C GLY A 29 -7.82 -0.90 6.50
N ASP A 30 -8.27 -1.89 7.26
CA ASP A 30 -7.43 -2.64 8.20
C ASP A 30 -6.69 -3.83 7.54
N VAL A 31 -6.77 -4.00 6.22
CA VAL A 31 -6.07 -5.08 5.52
C VAL A 31 -4.56 -4.77 5.46
N PRO A 32 -3.70 -5.63 6.02
CA PRO A 32 -2.26 -5.46 5.89
C PRO A 32 -1.82 -5.61 4.42
N MET A 33 -0.88 -4.76 4.02
CA MET A 33 -0.25 -4.81 2.72
C MET A 33 1.15 -5.40 2.86
N ASP A 34 1.43 -6.44 2.06
CA ASP A 34 2.76 -7.02 1.94
C ASP A 34 3.75 -6.05 1.30
N GLY A 35 4.97 -6.01 1.83
CA GLY A 35 6.04 -5.18 1.31
C GLY A 35 7.39 -5.88 1.35
N ILE A 36 8.24 -5.60 0.36
CA ILE A 36 9.64 -6.01 0.33
C ILE A 36 10.48 -4.91 -0.33
N SER A 37 11.69 -4.69 0.18
CA SER A 37 12.65 -3.80 -0.47
C SER A 37 13.09 -4.42 -1.80
N VAL A 38 13.06 -3.64 -2.88
CA VAL A 38 13.51 -4.08 -4.21
C VAL A 38 14.97 -4.55 -4.19
N ALA A 39 15.81 -3.94 -3.33
CA ALA A 39 17.21 -4.31 -3.18
C ALA A 39 17.39 -5.73 -2.61
N ASP A 40 16.42 -6.26 -1.87
CA ASP A 40 16.49 -7.58 -1.25
C ASP A 40 15.99 -8.71 -2.18
N ILE A 41 15.28 -8.38 -3.26
CA ILE A 41 14.75 -9.36 -4.22
C ILE A 41 15.89 -10.16 -4.86
N GLY A 42 17.01 -9.52 -5.20
CA GLY A 42 18.14 -10.18 -5.85
C GLY A 42 18.70 -11.33 -5.01
N ALA A 43 18.85 -11.15 -3.70
CA ALA A 43 19.33 -12.20 -2.80
C ALA A 43 18.35 -13.37 -2.73
N VAL A 44 17.05 -13.10 -2.67
CA VAL A 44 16.01 -14.14 -2.67
C VAL A 44 16.03 -14.95 -3.97
N VAL A 45 16.12 -14.27 -5.12
CA VAL A 45 16.18 -14.90 -6.44
C VAL A 45 17.42 -15.79 -6.57
N CYS A 46 18.59 -15.33 -6.09
CA CYS A 46 19.80 -16.14 -6.06
C CYS A 46 19.61 -17.43 -5.24
N SER A 47 18.98 -17.35 -4.06
CA SER A 47 18.68 -18.52 -3.24
C SER A 47 17.73 -19.50 -3.95
N ILE A 48 16.72 -19.01 -4.66
CA ILE A 48 15.80 -19.83 -5.46
C ILE A 48 16.56 -20.59 -6.56
N PHE A 49 17.45 -19.91 -7.28
CA PHE A 49 18.25 -20.54 -8.34
C PHE A 49 19.25 -21.59 -7.81
N ASN A 50 19.67 -21.48 -6.56
CA ASN A 50 20.55 -22.46 -5.91
C ASN A 50 19.80 -23.70 -5.38
N SER A 51 18.47 -23.72 -5.45
CA SER A 51 17.63 -24.86 -5.03
C SER A 51 16.53 -25.17 -6.06
N PRO A 52 16.89 -25.44 -7.33
CA PRO A 52 15.93 -25.58 -8.43
C PRO A 52 14.95 -26.72 -8.21
N GLU A 53 15.36 -27.82 -7.58
CA GLU A 53 14.49 -28.95 -7.23
C GLU A 53 13.32 -28.55 -6.33
N GLU A 54 13.48 -27.50 -5.52
CA GLU A 54 12.43 -27.01 -4.64
C GLU A 54 11.47 -26.05 -5.36
N PHE A 55 11.93 -25.28 -6.36
CA PHE A 55 11.18 -24.13 -6.88
C PHE A 55 10.78 -24.19 -8.35
N VAL A 56 11.31 -25.13 -9.13
CA VAL A 56 10.92 -25.29 -10.55
C VAL A 56 9.40 -25.52 -10.66
N GLY A 57 8.75 -24.70 -11.50
CA GLY A 57 7.30 -24.77 -11.73
C GLY A 57 6.42 -24.13 -10.66
N LYS A 58 7.01 -23.50 -9.63
CA LYS A 58 6.27 -22.81 -8.56
C LYS A 58 6.27 -21.29 -8.76
N ALA A 59 5.16 -20.65 -8.40
CA ALA A 59 5.10 -19.21 -8.20
C ALA A 59 5.39 -18.92 -6.72
N VAL A 60 6.35 -18.04 -6.44
CA VAL A 60 6.75 -17.69 -5.08
C VAL A 60 6.36 -16.24 -4.79
N GLY A 61 5.41 -16.03 -3.88
CA GLY A 61 5.01 -14.71 -3.42
C GLY A 61 5.98 -14.17 -2.37
N LEU A 62 6.72 -13.10 -2.70
CA LEU A 62 7.72 -12.51 -1.81
C LEU A 62 7.15 -11.40 -0.94
N SER A 63 7.44 -11.45 0.35
CA SER A 63 7.06 -10.42 1.33
C SER A 63 8.05 -10.42 2.51
N ALA A 64 8.56 -9.25 2.88
CA ALA A 64 9.38 -9.11 4.08
C ALA A 64 8.51 -9.00 5.34
N GLU A 65 7.40 -8.28 5.23
CA GLU A 65 6.37 -8.14 6.26
C GLU A 65 5.07 -7.60 5.64
N ALA A 66 3.97 -7.71 6.39
CA ALA A 66 2.69 -7.14 6.02
C ALA A 66 2.25 -6.13 7.09
N LEU A 67 2.01 -4.89 6.68
CA LEU A 67 1.66 -3.78 7.58
C LEU A 67 0.38 -3.09 7.11
N THR A 68 -0.42 -2.58 8.05
CA THR A 68 -1.55 -1.70 7.73
C THR A 68 -1.05 -0.32 7.30
N ILE A 69 -1.90 0.46 6.63
CA ILE A 69 -1.55 1.83 6.22
C ILE A 69 -1.18 2.70 7.43
N GLN A 70 -1.87 2.51 8.55
CA GLN A 70 -1.52 3.20 9.80
C GLN A 70 -0.13 2.81 10.30
N GLN A 71 0.23 1.52 10.27
CA GLN A 71 1.56 1.06 10.68
C GLN A 71 2.67 1.60 9.75
N TYR A 72 2.41 1.67 8.45
CA TYR A 72 3.31 2.36 7.50
C TYR A 72 3.51 3.84 7.88
N ALA A 73 2.41 4.55 8.17
CA ALA A 73 2.43 5.95 8.57
C ALA A 73 3.20 6.16 9.89
N ASP A 74 3.03 5.28 10.87
CA ASP A 74 3.74 5.32 12.16
C ASP A 74 5.26 5.14 11.97
N VAL A 75 5.67 4.18 11.13
CA VAL A 75 7.09 3.94 10.83
C VAL A 75 7.70 5.12 10.07
N LEU A 76 7.00 5.67 9.08
CA LEU A 76 7.42 6.87 8.36
C LEU A 76 7.53 8.06 9.30
N SER A 77 6.55 8.24 10.20
CA SER A 77 6.54 9.34 11.15
C SER A 77 7.75 9.31 12.07
N LYS A 78 8.03 8.12 12.61
CA LYS A 78 9.21 7.88 13.46
C LYS A 78 10.52 8.09 12.70
N GLY A 79 10.63 7.63 11.46
CA GLY A 79 11.85 7.73 10.67
C GLY A 79 12.14 9.14 10.15
N LEU A 80 11.10 9.88 9.77
CA LEU A 80 11.24 11.22 9.21
C LEU A 80 11.23 12.32 10.28
N GLY A 81 10.77 12.01 11.50
CA GLY A 81 10.65 12.98 12.60
C GLY A 81 9.56 14.02 12.36
N LYS A 82 8.54 13.66 11.56
CA LYS A 82 7.38 14.48 11.22
C LYS A 82 6.15 13.60 11.29
N GLU A 83 5.04 14.12 11.77
CA GLU A 83 3.78 13.37 11.76
C GLU A 83 3.31 13.17 10.32
N ILE A 84 3.27 11.92 9.89
CA ILE A 84 2.69 11.48 8.63
C ILE A 84 1.37 10.83 8.98
N THR A 85 0.27 11.47 8.58
CA THR A 85 -1.06 10.88 8.67
C THR A 85 -1.40 10.17 7.35
N PRO A 86 -2.34 9.22 7.33
CA PRO A 86 -2.84 8.63 6.09
C PRO A 86 -3.29 9.69 5.06
N GLU A 87 -3.87 10.81 5.50
CA GLU A 87 -4.29 11.93 4.65
C GLU A 87 -3.09 12.74 4.11
N ALA A 88 -1.99 12.82 4.85
CA ALA A 88 -0.76 13.43 4.36
C ALA A 88 -0.11 12.58 3.26
N TYR A 89 -0.22 11.25 3.37
CA TYR A 89 0.23 10.31 2.34
C TYR A 89 -0.58 10.46 1.03
N GLU A 90 -1.87 10.78 1.12
CA GLU A 90 -2.76 11.04 -0.03
C GLU A 90 -2.36 12.28 -0.84
N LYS A 91 -1.84 13.31 -0.18
CA LYS A 91 -1.39 14.57 -0.83
C LYS A 91 -0.09 14.41 -1.61
N LEU A 92 0.53 13.22 -1.59
CA LEU A 92 1.60 12.88 -2.49
C LEU A 92 0.99 12.70 -3.89
N GLU A 93 0.89 13.78 -4.65
CA GLU A 93 0.36 13.76 -6.01
C GLU A 93 1.35 13.03 -6.94
N PHE A 94 1.16 11.72 -7.13
CA PHE A 94 1.92 10.93 -8.10
C PHE A 94 1.05 10.56 -9.31
N PRO A 95 1.60 10.61 -10.54
CA PRO A 95 0.92 10.07 -11.72
C PRO A 95 0.79 8.54 -11.58
N GLY A 96 -0.44 8.00 -11.55
CA GLY A 96 -0.71 6.56 -11.41
C GLY A 96 -1.86 6.16 -10.48
N ALA A 97 -2.80 7.07 -10.17
CA ALA A 97 -3.86 6.83 -9.19
C ALA A 97 -4.78 5.63 -9.52
N LYS A 98 -5.04 5.37 -10.82
CA LYS A 98 -5.88 4.24 -11.26
C LYS A 98 -5.17 2.90 -11.01
N GLU A 99 -3.88 2.84 -11.28
CA GLU A 99 -3.03 1.68 -11.03
C GLU A 99 -2.95 1.39 -9.54
N MET A 100 -2.81 2.44 -8.71
CA MET A 100 -2.80 2.31 -7.25
C MET A 100 -4.13 1.77 -6.72
N ALA A 101 -5.27 2.30 -7.21
CA ALA A 101 -6.59 1.78 -6.82
C ALA A 101 -6.76 0.30 -7.17
N ASN A 102 -6.24 -0.14 -8.32
CA ASN A 102 -6.25 -1.55 -8.71
C ASN A 102 -5.31 -2.40 -7.84
N MET A 103 -4.15 -1.85 -7.45
CA MET A 103 -3.23 -2.52 -6.52
C MET A 103 -3.86 -2.70 -5.15
N CYS A 104 -4.54 -1.69 -4.61
CA CYS A 104 -5.24 -1.81 -3.33
C CYS A 104 -6.34 -2.86 -3.39
N ARG A 105 -7.18 -2.86 -4.45
CA ARG A 105 -8.19 -3.92 -4.65
C ARG A 105 -7.55 -5.31 -4.70
N PHE A 106 -6.40 -5.45 -5.34
CA PHE A 106 -5.67 -6.72 -5.39
C PHE A 106 -5.15 -7.14 -4.00
N TYR A 107 -4.56 -6.22 -3.23
CA TYR A 107 -4.10 -6.53 -1.87
C TYR A 107 -5.24 -6.82 -0.90
N GLN A 108 -6.42 -6.22 -1.07
CA GLN A 108 -7.63 -6.59 -0.31
C GLN A 108 -8.04 -8.05 -0.52
N MET A 109 -7.71 -8.64 -1.67
CA MET A 109 -7.94 -10.07 -1.95
C MET A 109 -6.90 -10.99 -1.29
N LYS A 110 -5.95 -10.45 -0.50
CA LYS A 110 -4.91 -11.18 0.23
C LYS A 110 -4.13 -12.12 -0.70
N PRO A 111 -3.35 -11.55 -1.65
CA PRO A 111 -2.59 -12.35 -2.60
C PRO A 111 -1.62 -13.27 -1.86
N ASP A 112 -1.34 -14.43 -2.44
CA ASP A 112 -0.43 -15.40 -1.83
C ASP A 112 0.98 -14.81 -1.70
N ARG A 113 1.46 -14.73 -0.45
CA ARG A 113 2.73 -14.15 -0.04
C ARG A 113 3.24 -14.93 1.15
N ASP A 114 4.49 -15.39 1.08
CA ASP A 114 5.08 -16.21 2.12
C ASP A 114 6.24 -15.46 2.78
N ILE A 115 5.93 -14.83 3.92
CA ILE A 115 6.90 -14.10 4.73
C ILE A 115 7.97 -15.07 5.27
N GLN A 116 7.57 -16.24 5.77
CA GLN A 116 8.52 -17.18 6.37
C GLN A 116 9.50 -17.74 5.35
N LEU A 117 9.00 -18.07 4.16
CA LEU A 117 9.84 -18.48 3.03
C LEU A 117 10.77 -17.36 2.59
N THR A 118 10.29 -16.13 2.50
CA THR A 118 11.11 -14.98 2.12
C THR A 118 12.27 -14.78 3.11
N HIS A 119 12.00 -14.85 4.41
CA HIS A 119 13.03 -14.79 5.46
C HIS A 119 13.99 -16.00 5.42
N ARG A 120 13.52 -17.19 5.06
CA ARG A 120 14.40 -18.36 4.86
C ARG A 120 15.33 -18.15 3.66
N LEU A 121 14.81 -17.62 2.56
CA LEU A 121 15.56 -17.39 1.32
C LEU A 121 16.52 -16.21 1.43
N ASN A 122 16.18 -15.19 2.22
CA ASN A 122 17.07 -14.08 2.57
C ASN A 122 16.91 -13.72 4.06
N PRO A 123 17.74 -14.29 4.95
CA PRO A 123 17.72 -13.97 6.38
C PRO A 123 18.07 -12.52 6.73
N LYS A 124 18.56 -11.74 5.74
CA LYS A 124 18.90 -10.31 5.88
C LYS A 124 17.85 -9.40 5.23
N VAL A 125 16.69 -9.94 4.83
CA VAL A 125 15.61 -9.15 4.26
C VAL A 125 15.21 -8.05 5.23
N LYS A 126 15.09 -6.82 4.73
CA LYS A 126 14.88 -5.66 5.59
C LYS A 126 13.41 -5.52 5.93
N SER A 127 13.13 -5.20 7.19
CA SER A 127 11.85 -4.61 7.55
C SER A 127 11.72 -3.21 6.93
N PHE A 128 10.50 -2.74 6.80
CA PHE A 128 10.18 -1.38 6.40
C PHE A 128 10.83 -0.35 7.32
N SER A 129 10.87 -0.61 8.63
CA SER A 129 11.56 0.26 9.58
C SER A 129 13.07 0.35 9.34
N GLN A 130 13.72 -0.77 9.00
CA GLN A 130 15.13 -0.78 8.59
C GLN A 130 15.34 -0.03 7.28
N PHE A 131 14.48 -0.28 6.28
CA PHE A 131 14.51 0.42 5.00
C PHE A 131 14.40 1.94 5.18
N ILE A 132 13.43 2.43 5.96
CA ILE A 132 13.27 3.86 6.23
C ILE A 132 14.50 4.41 6.94
N SER A 133 15.04 3.70 7.94
CA SER A 133 16.24 4.12 8.65
C SER A 133 17.45 4.32 7.73
N GLU A 134 17.63 3.45 6.74
CA GLU A 134 18.75 3.53 5.79
C GLU A 134 18.54 4.61 4.70
N ASN A 135 17.28 4.95 4.40
CA ASN A 135 16.92 5.86 3.30
C ASN A 135 16.44 7.25 3.76
N GLN A 136 16.53 7.58 5.06
CA GLN A 136 16.00 8.83 5.61
C GLN A 136 16.51 10.08 4.87
N ALA A 137 17.77 10.10 4.46
CA ALA A 137 18.35 11.27 3.80
C ALA A 137 17.66 11.57 2.47
N ALA A 138 17.42 10.54 1.65
CA ALA A 138 16.73 10.67 0.36
C ALA A 138 15.24 11.04 0.52
N LEU A 139 14.59 10.52 1.56
CA LEU A 139 13.18 10.77 1.86
C LEU A 139 12.93 12.14 2.51
N LYS A 140 13.94 12.76 3.12
CA LYS A 140 13.84 14.12 3.70
C LYS A 140 14.15 15.23 2.68
N SER A 141 14.83 14.90 1.58
CA SER A 141 15.22 15.85 0.54
C SER A 141 14.20 15.97 -0.61
N SER A 142 13.06 15.28 -0.53
CA SER A 142 11.98 15.29 -1.51
C SER A 142 10.82 16.22 -1.10
#